data_AF-A0A2E2CA34-F1
#
_entry.id   AF-A0A2E2CA34-F1
#
_cell.length_a   1.000
_cell.length_b   1.000
_cell.length_c   1.000
_cell.angle_alpha   90.00
_cell.angle_beta   90.00
_cell.angle_gamma   90.00
#
_symmetry.space_group_name_H-M   'P 1'
#
loop_
_entity.id
_entity.type
_entity.pdbx_description
1 polymer ?
#
loop_
_entity_poly.entity_id
_entity_poly.type
_entity_poly.pdbx_seq_one_letter_code
_entity_poly.pdbx_strand_id
1 'polypeptide(L)'
;MCQIFIVRHLNLHAGIYSQRLSFLQKTEQTGSDQGFDTGKCICFFRECESQGSGMFWIRILLLVCFMETGSFIQTVAAQNERVEDKTVTQPVPFHSMSLSGLDNVFQIDRQFYSGSGPHEEQSFQALKKLGIKTIVSVDGTTPDLEQARKAGMKYIHIPIGYDGVSEHAGLAFARVARDLKGPVYIHCHHGKHRGPTAAAVVGLCRGSLDQKSALQFLAQAGTSKDYSGLWKDVKRFQVPDSKTILPELVESAKVPPMVAAMAQISHDFEMSDKLQQNKPGDHRERLRVLVLLREELRETARKYSDDYDEMFKQWLKESEQQVKVLEVAVQQGNQQMFTAGMKNLKSQCKRCHQAYRD
;
A
#
# COMPACT_ATOMS: atom_id res chain seq x y z
N MET A 1 59.35 1.54 -3.68
CA MET A 1 59.23 0.08 -3.50
C MET A 1 57.83 -0.31 -3.99
N CYS A 2 57.58 -0.58 -5.27
CA CYS A 2 57.95 -1.73 -6.12
C CYS A 2 57.13 -3.02 -5.85
N GLN A 3 56.73 -3.69 -6.95
CA GLN A 3 55.91 -4.91 -7.15
C GLN A 3 54.39 -4.66 -7.24
N ILE A 4 53.67 -4.76 -8.38
CA ILE A 4 53.63 -5.71 -9.51
C ILE A 4 53.36 -7.17 -9.09
N PHE A 5 52.16 -7.68 -9.41
CA PHE A 5 51.95 -9.03 -9.94
C PHE A 5 50.74 -9.09 -10.88
N ILE A 6 50.97 -9.64 -12.08
CA ILE A 6 50.04 -9.99 -13.15
C ILE A 6 50.11 -11.52 -13.28
N VAL A 7 48.97 -12.23 -13.36
CA VAL A 7 48.73 -13.53 -14.05
C VAL A 7 47.18 -13.65 -14.16
N ARG A 8 46.44 -13.64 -15.28
CA ARG A 8 46.34 -14.40 -16.56
C ARG A 8 45.97 -15.90 -16.42
N HIS A 9 44.72 -16.29 -16.73
CA HIS A 9 44.35 -17.15 -17.89
C HIS A 9 42.97 -17.86 -17.86
N LEU A 10 42.33 -17.88 -19.05
CA LEU A 10 41.55 -18.93 -19.77
C LEU A 10 40.16 -19.36 -19.23
N ASN A 11 39.06 -19.06 -19.96
CA ASN A 11 38.48 -19.73 -21.14
C ASN A 11 37.85 -21.11 -20.86
N LEU A 12 36.54 -21.24 -21.12
CA LEU A 12 35.93 -22.39 -21.81
C LEU A 12 34.51 -22.06 -22.32
N HIS A 13 34.20 -22.68 -23.45
CA HIS A 13 33.17 -22.38 -24.45
C HIS A 13 32.06 -23.46 -24.43
N ALA A 14 31.00 -23.23 -25.25
CA ALA A 14 29.96 -24.17 -25.73
C ALA A 14 28.73 -24.39 -24.82
N GLY A 15 27.49 -24.56 -25.31
CA GLY A 15 26.92 -24.64 -26.65
C GLY A 15 25.43 -25.07 -26.60
N ILE A 16 24.57 -24.36 -27.32
CA ILE A 16 23.50 -24.78 -28.27
C ILE A 16 22.72 -26.11 -28.04
N TYR A 17 21.37 -26.03 -28.12
CA TYR A 17 20.33 -26.92 -28.76
C TYR A 17 19.00 -26.76 -27.98
N SER A 18 17.87 -26.22 -28.49
CA SER A 18 16.97 -26.53 -29.63
C SER A 18 15.83 -27.54 -29.31
N GLN A 19 14.65 -27.26 -29.91
CA GLN A 19 13.39 -28.04 -30.05
C GLN A 19 12.35 -27.86 -28.91
N ARG A 20 11.16 -27.28 -29.11
CA ARG A 20 10.08 -27.40 -30.11
C ARG A 20 9.35 -28.75 -30.03
N LEU A 21 8.15 -28.74 -29.45
CA LEU A 21 7.08 -29.72 -29.75
C LEU A 21 5.71 -29.08 -29.51
N SER A 22 5.03 -28.88 -30.64
CA SER A 22 3.62 -28.61 -30.81
C SER A 22 2.81 -29.89 -30.61
N PHE A 23 1.62 -29.79 -29.99
CA PHE A 23 0.53 -30.72 -30.28
C PHE A 23 -0.81 -29.98 -30.31
N LEU A 24 -1.47 -30.12 -31.45
CA LEU A 24 -2.84 -29.75 -31.75
C LEU A 24 -3.77 -30.86 -31.25
N GLN A 25 -4.93 -30.51 -30.70
CA GLN A 25 -6.15 -31.24 -31.02
C GLN A 25 -7.40 -30.36 -30.87
N LYS A 26 -8.07 -30.18 -32.00
CA LYS A 26 -9.46 -29.74 -32.15
C LYS A 26 -10.41 -30.84 -31.64
N THR A 27 -11.53 -30.45 -31.07
CA THR A 27 -12.85 -31.02 -31.40
C THR A 27 -13.93 -29.94 -31.30
N GLU A 28 -14.77 -29.90 -32.33
CA GLU A 28 -15.97 -29.08 -32.52
C GLU A 28 -17.21 -29.81 -31.94
N GLN A 29 -18.25 -29.04 -31.55
CA GLN A 29 -19.70 -29.34 -31.62
C GLN A 29 -20.46 -28.14 -30.99
N THR A 30 -21.10 -27.22 -31.73
CA THR A 30 -22.41 -27.21 -32.44
C THR A 30 -23.67 -27.32 -31.56
N GLY A 31 -24.59 -26.34 -31.72
CA GLY A 31 -26.02 -26.36 -31.36
C GLY A 31 -26.40 -25.22 -30.39
N SER A 32 -26.91 -24.04 -30.80
CA SER A 32 -28.18 -23.66 -31.45
C SER A 32 -29.44 -23.77 -30.58
N ASP A 33 -30.06 -22.60 -30.39
CA ASP A 33 -31.50 -22.29 -30.28
C ASP A 33 -32.30 -22.39 -28.97
N GLN A 34 -32.75 -21.18 -28.60
CA GLN A 34 -34.11 -20.72 -28.25
C GLN A 34 -34.84 -21.28 -27.02
N GLY A 35 -35.39 -20.32 -26.26
CA GLY A 35 -36.10 -20.54 -25.02
C GLY A 35 -37.60 -20.76 -25.17
N PHE A 36 -38.24 -20.97 -24.02
CA PHE A 36 -39.64 -20.64 -23.77
C PHE A 36 -39.85 -20.44 -22.27
N ASP A 37 -40.69 -19.45 -21.98
CA ASP A 37 -41.18 -18.98 -20.70
C ASP A 37 -42.31 -19.88 -20.16
N THR A 38 -42.43 -19.99 -18.83
CA THR A 38 -43.69 -19.96 -18.05
C THR A 38 -43.49 -20.52 -16.63
N GLY A 39 -43.97 -19.80 -15.60
CA GLY A 39 -44.19 -20.39 -14.28
C GLY A 39 -44.17 -19.44 -13.08
N LYS A 40 -45.21 -18.59 -12.95
CA LYS A 40 -45.55 -17.86 -11.72
C LYS A 40 -45.89 -18.82 -10.57
N CYS A 41 -45.48 -18.48 -9.35
CA CYS A 41 -46.23 -18.79 -8.12
C CYS A 41 -46.09 -17.63 -7.11
N ILE A 42 -47.24 -17.06 -6.75
CA ILE A 42 -47.48 -16.04 -5.73
C ILE A 42 -48.39 -16.69 -4.68
N CYS A 43 -48.11 -16.49 -3.39
CA CYS A 43 -49.06 -16.48 -2.25
C CYS A 43 -48.35 -15.71 -1.10
N PHE A 44 -48.70 -14.47 -0.73
CA PHE A 44 -49.82 -13.95 0.11
C PHE A 44 -49.90 -14.48 1.56
N PHE A 45 -49.65 -13.60 2.54
CA PHE A 45 -50.55 -13.13 3.64
C PHE A 45 -49.74 -12.24 4.62
N ARG A 46 -49.98 -10.92 4.70
CA ARG A 46 -50.98 -10.17 5.50
C ARG A 46 -50.52 -9.96 6.97
N GLU A 47 -49.95 -8.80 7.34
CA GLU A 47 -50.59 -7.56 7.81
C GLU A 47 -51.28 -7.67 9.19
N CYS A 48 -50.80 -6.91 10.18
CA CYS A 48 -51.65 -6.30 11.21
C CYS A 48 -50.94 -5.13 11.91
N GLU A 49 -51.55 -3.95 11.81
CA GLU A 49 -51.20 -2.67 12.41
C GLU A 49 -51.64 -2.53 13.89
N SER A 50 -51.19 -1.42 14.48
CA SER A 50 -51.89 -0.49 15.40
C SER A 50 -51.15 -0.31 16.74
N GLN A 51 -50.50 0.84 16.95
CA GLN A 51 -51.00 2.18 17.34
C GLN A 51 -51.20 2.37 18.85
N GLY A 52 -50.72 3.52 19.33
CA GLY A 52 -51.26 4.28 20.46
C GLY A 52 -50.40 4.27 21.74
N SER A 53 -49.58 5.29 22.03
CA SER A 53 -49.91 6.59 22.65
C SER A 53 -50.32 6.51 24.12
N GLY A 54 -49.64 7.25 25.01
CA GLY A 54 -50.16 7.52 26.35
C GLY A 54 -49.10 7.92 27.39
N MET A 55 -49.02 9.21 27.66
CA MET A 55 -48.20 9.88 28.67
C MET A 55 -48.81 9.72 30.07
N PHE A 56 -48.02 10.03 31.11
CA PHE A 56 -48.40 10.66 32.40
C PHE A 56 -48.47 9.86 33.74
N TRP A 57 -47.84 10.49 34.75
CA TRP A 57 -48.05 10.52 36.22
C TRP A 57 -47.28 9.57 37.20
N ILE A 58 -46.24 10.19 37.76
CA ILE A 58 -45.71 10.24 39.15
C ILE A 58 -46.64 9.76 40.30
N ARG A 59 -46.08 8.97 41.25
CA ARG A 59 -46.05 9.11 42.74
C ARG A 59 -46.03 7.70 43.41
N ILE A 60 -44.96 7.30 44.11
CA ILE A 60 -44.56 7.62 45.49
C ILE A 60 -45.43 6.93 46.57
N LEU A 61 -44.72 6.27 47.52
CA LEU A 61 -45.05 5.85 48.91
C LEU A 61 -45.47 4.39 49.22
N LEU A 62 -44.47 3.67 49.74
CA LEU A 62 -44.37 3.07 51.09
C LEU A 62 -45.41 2.06 51.64
N LEU A 63 -44.80 0.99 52.19
CA LEU A 63 -44.94 0.43 53.56
C LEU A 63 -45.58 -0.97 53.71
N VAL A 64 -44.70 -1.88 54.16
CA VAL A 64 -44.84 -2.81 55.31
C VAL A 64 -45.44 -4.22 55.14
N CYS A 65 -44.54 -5.17 55.43
CA CYS A 65 -44.64 -6.46 56.11
C CYS A 65 -45.75 -7.44 55.76
N PHE A 66 -45.36 -8.64 55.33
CA PHE A 66 -45.71 -9.85 56.06
C PHE A 66 -44.55 -10.84 56.04
N MET A 67 -44.20 -11.34 57.23
CA MET A 67 -43.33 -12.47 57.47
C MET A 67 -44.00 -13.72 56.90
N GLU A 68 -43.25 -14.64 56.28
CA GLU A 68 -43.23 -16.05 56.71
C GLU A 68 -42.28 -16.93 55.88
N THR A 69 -41.51 -17.72 56.64
CA THR A 69 -40.91 -19.01 56.32
C THR A 69 -39.90 -19.10 55.19
N GLY A 70 -38.62 -19.03 55.59
CA GLY A 70 -37.50 -19.52 54.80
C GLY A 70 -37.42 -21.04 54.83
N SER A 71 -37.29 -21.62 53.63
CA SER A 71 -36.44 -22.77 53.32
C SER A 71 -36.61 -23.08 51.84
N PHE A 72 -35.70 -22.58 51.00
CA PHE A 72 -35.59 -23.08 49.64
C PHE A 72 -34.14 -23.06 49.15
N ILE A 73 -33.57 -24.27 49.12
CA ILE A 73 -32.79 -24.86 48.04
C ILE A 73 -31.74 -23.97 47.35
N GLN A 74 -30.49 -24.18 47.81
CA GLN A 74 -29.31 -24.51 46.99
C GLN A 74 -29.26 -23.89 45.58
N THR A 75 -28.58 -22.75 45.47
CA THR A 75 -28.09 -22.18 44.22
C THR A 75 -27.17 -23.18 43.51
N VAL A 76 -27.68 -23.83 42.46
CA VAL A 76 -26.84 -24.53 41.49
C VAL A 76 -26.23 -23.46 40.58
N ALA A 77 -24.93 -23.23 40.74
CA ALA A 77 -24.15 -22.42 39.82
C ALA A 77 -24.19 -23.10 38.44
N ALA A 78 -25.04 -22.59 37.54
CA ALA A 78 -25.00 -22.95 36.14
C ALA A 78 -23.66 -22.46 35.57
N GLN A 79 -22.76 -23.41 35.35
CA GLN A 79 -21.52 -23.22 34.60
C GLN A 79 -21.90 -22.80 33.19
N ASN A 80 -21.73 -21.51 32.91
CA ASN A 80 -21.81 -20.97 31.57
C ASN A 80 -20.53 -21.39 30.84
N GLU A 81 -20.55 -22.58 30.22
CA GLU A 81 -19.52 -22.98 29.26
C GLU A 81 -19.60 -22.01 28.08
N ARG A 82 -18.75 -20.98 28.09
CA ARG A 82 -18.40 -20.23 26.88
C ARG A 82 -17.78 -21.24 25.92
N VAL A 83 -18.55 -21.64 24.93
CA VAL A 83 -18.01 -22.16 23.67
C VAL A 83 -17.13 -21.06 23.10
N GLU A 84 -15.83 -21.19 23.35
CA GLU A 84 -14.79 -20.41 22.71
C GLU A 84 -14.86 -20.78 21.21
N ASP A 85 -15.54 -19.93 20.44
CA ASP A 85 -15.57 -19.99 18.98
C ASP A 85 -14.15 -19.79 18.47
N LYS A 86 -13.39 -20.90 18.42
CA LYS A 86 -12.14 -20.99 17.69
C LYS A 86 -12.50 -20.89 16.23
N THR A 87 -12.62 -19.65 15.77
CA THR A 87 -12.54 -19.28 14.36
C THR A 87 -11.28 -19.92 13.80
N VAL A 88 -11.47 -21.04 13.09
CA VAL A 88 -10.42 -21.72 12.34
C VAL A 88 -9.93 -20.72 11.29
N THR A 89 -8.88 -19.99 11.64
CA THR A 89 -8.27 -19.00 10.77
C THR A 89 -7.54 -19.79 9.71
N GLN A 90 -8.20 -19.94 8.55
CA GLN A 90 -7.57 -20.54 7.36
C GLN A 90 -6.20 -19.87 7.15
N PRO A 91 -5.11 -20.63 6.96
CA PRO A 91 -3.79 -20.05 6.81
C PRO A 91 -3.78 -19.09 5.62
N VAL A 92 -3.46 -17.83 5.89
CA VAL A 92 -3.32 -16.82 4.84
C VAL A 92 -2.13 -17.19 3.94
N PRO A 93 -2.24 -17.06 2.61
CA PRO A 93 -1.23 -17.55 1.66
C PRO A 93 0.06 -16.71 1.63
N PHE A 94 0.16 -15.67 2.45
CA PHE A 94 1.30 -14.76 2.55
C PHE A 94 1.78 -14.67 3.99
N HIS A 95 3.05 -14.32 4.18
CA HIS A 95 3.60 -14.08 5.52
C HIS A 95 4.53 -12.88 5.56
N SER A 96 4.56 -12.21 6.70
CA SER A 96 5.52 -11.12 6.94
C SER A 96 6.91 -11.67 7.16
N MET A 97 7.91 -10.93 6.72
CA MET A 97 9.31 -11.24 6.93
C MET A 97 10.12 -9.96 7.20
N SER A 98 11.34 -10.13 7.71
CA SER A 98 12.27 -9.02 7.94
C SER A 98 13.41 -9.08 6.94
N LEU A 99 13.72 -7.95 6.30
CA LEU A 99 14.89 -7.78 5.45
C LEU A 99 15.57 -6.47 5.86
N SER A 100 16.90 -6.49 5.94
CA SER A 100 17.66 -5.30 6.37
C SER A 100 17.45 -4.13 5.42
N GLY A 101 17.12 -2.96 5.97
CA GLY A 101 16.89 -1.74 5.20
C GLY A 101 15.56 -1.71 4.45
N LEU A 102 14.66 -2.65 4.71
CA LEU A 102 13.32 -2.69 4.13
C LEU A 102 12.27 -2.90 5.22
N ASP A 103 11.20 -2.13 5.13
CA ASP A 103 10.06 -2.19 6.02
C ASP A 103 8.90 -2.94 5.38
N ASN A 104 8.02 -3.47 6.23
CA ASN A 104 6.74 -4.06 5.84
C ASN A 104 6.86 -5.12 4.74
N VAL A 105 7.87 -5.98 4.83
CA VAL A 105 8.14 -6.99 3.81
C VAL A 105 7.21 -8.19 3.99
N PHE A 106 6.62 -8.63 2.88
CA PHE A 106 5.80 -9.82 2.78
C PHE A 106 6.28 -10.71 1.64
N GLN A 107 6.30 -12.01 1.89
CA GLN A 107 6.34 -13.01 0.84
C GLN A 107 4.90 -13.41 0.50
N ILE A 108 4.49 -13.13 -0.73
CA ILE A 108 3.13 -13.41 -1.25
C ILE A 108 3.08 -14.80 -1.87
N ASP A 109 4.11 -15.18 -2.61
CA ASP A 109 4.34 -16.55 -3.08
C ASP A 109 5.85 -16.86 -3.14
N ARG A 110 6.22 -18.05 -3.63
CA ARG A 110 7.62 -18.50 -3.69
C ARG A 110 8.55 -17.57 -4.50
N GLN A 111 8.01 -16.79 -5.42
CA GLN A 111 8.76 -15.90 -6.32
C GLN A 111 8.19 -14.47 -6.34
N PHE A 112 7.37 -14.10 -5.36
CA PHE A 112 6.73 -12.79 -5.36
C PHE A 112 6.65 -12.18 -3.96
N TYR A 113 7.12 -10.95 -3.86
CA TYR A 113 7.34 -10.23 -2.62
C TYR A 113 6.82 -8.80 -2.72
N SER A 114 6.46 -8.23 -1.57
CA SER A 114 6.03 -6.84 -1.42
C SER A 114 6.73 -6.17 -0.24
N GLY A 115 6.95 -4.86 -0.28
CA GLY A 115 7.40 -4.09 0.90
C GLY A 115 7.68 -2.62 0.61
N SER A 116 8.53 -1.99 1.42
CA SER A 116 8.99 -0.60 1.24
C SER A 116 9.98 -0.45 0.08
N GLY A 117 10.23 0.79 -0.34
CA GLY A 117 11.25 1.06 -1.35
C GLY A 117 12.66 0.79 -0.84
N PRO A 118 13.56 0.25 -1.69
CA PRO A 118 14.97 0.22 -1.39
C PRO A 118 15.57 1.63 -1.59
N HIS A 119 16.08 2.23 -0.52
CA HIS A 119 16.68 3.57 -0.56
C HIS A 119 18.21 3.52 -0.47
N GLU A 120 18.73 2.64 0.37
CA GLU A 120 20.17 2.51 0.66
C GLU A 120 20.76 1.30 -0.04
N GLU A 121 22.07 1.31 -0.30
CA GLU A 121 22.78 0.19 -0.93
C GLU A 121 22.52 -1.14 -0.18
N GLN A 122 22.45 -1.12 1.15
CA GLN A 122 22.15 -2.29 1.96
C GLN A 122 20.80 -2.94 1.60
N SER A 123 19.78 -2.14 1.32
CA SER A 123 18.45 -2.64 0.95
C SER A 123 18.46 -3.33 -0.43
N PHE A 124 19.20 -2.77 -1.41
CA PHE A 124 19.43 -3.42 -2.69
C PHE A 124 20.22 -4.73 -2.54
N GLN A 125 21.24 -4.77 -1.67
CA GLN A 125 21.98 -6.00 -1.38
C GLN A 125 21.11 -7.06 -0.70
N ALA A 126 20.18 -6.66 0.19
CA ALA A 126 19.23 -7.57 0.80
C ALA A 126 18.30 -8.22 -0.24
N LEU A 127 17.76 -7.43 -1.18
CA LEU A 127 16.96 -7.94 -2.30
C LEU A 127 17.77 -8.89 -3.19
N LYS A 128 19.03 -8.54 -3.48
CA LYS A 128 19.94 -9.40 -4.25
C LYS A 128 20.18 -10.74 -3.57
N LYS A 129 20.42 -10.75 -2.25
CA LYS A 129 20.59 -11.98 -1.45
C LYS A 129 19.34 -12.85 -1.46
N LEU A 130 18.16 -12.24 -1.48
CA LEU A 130 16.88 -12.95 -1.63
C LEU A 130 16.68 -13.51 -3.06
N GLY A 131 17.53 -13.13 -4.01
CA GLY A 131 17.48 -13.59 -5.40
C GLY A 131 16.54 -12.79 -6.29
N ILE A 132 16.07 -11.61 -5.83
CA ILE A 132 15.22 -10.71 -6.62
C ILE A 132 15.92 -10.36 -7.93
N LYS A 133 15.17 -10.45 -9.03
CA LYS A 133 15.64 -10.13 -10.39
C LYS A 133 15.02 -8.85 -10.92
N THR A 134 13.80 -8.56 -10.50
CA THR A 134 13.06 -7.37 -10.94
C THR A 134 12.40 -6.68 -9.77
N ILE A 135 12.61 -5.37 -9.69
CA ILE A 135 11.92 -4.48 -8.76
C ILE A 135 10.83 -3.75 -9.55
N VAL A 136 9.65 -3.64 -8.97
CA VAL A 136 8.51 -2.91 -9.54
C VAL A 136 8.12 -1.81 -8.54
N SER A 137 8.39 -0.55 -8.87
CA SER A 137 7.89 0.58 -8.08
C SER A 137 6.52 1.00 -8.56
N VAL A 138 5.64 1.26 -7.60
CA VAL A 138 4.36 1.94 -7.83
C VAL A 138 4.29 3.31 -7.16
N ASP A 139 5.44 3.81 -6.71
CA ASP A 139 5.58 5.15 -6.13
C ASP A 139 5.55 6.23 -7.23
N GLY A 140 5.35 7.50 -6.86
CA GLY A 140 5.44 8.63 -7.78
C GLY A 140 6.87 9.14 -7.97
N THR A 141 7.81 8.68 -7.15
CA THR A 141 9.23 8.99 -7.29
C THR A 141 9.88 8.23 -8.44
N THR A 142 10.84 8.89 -9.10
CA THR A 142 11.61 8.25 -10.16
C THR A 142 12.49 7.15 -9.56
N PRO A 143 12.46 5.92 -10.10
CA PRO A 143 13.31 4.85 -9.62
C PRO A 143 14.81 5.13 -9.68
N ASP A 144 15.56 4.64 -8.70
CA ASP A 144 17.02 4.62 -8.74
C ASP A 144 17.53 3.46 -9.62
N LEU A 145 17.56 3.73 -10.93
CA LEU A 145 18.01 2.76 -11.92
C LEU A 145 19.52 2.45 -11.81
N GLU A 146 20.33 3.37 -11.27
CA GLU A 146 21.77 3.16 -11.15
C GLU A 146 22.08 2.12 -10.08
N GLN A 147 21.51 2.28 -8.87
CA GLN A 147 21.69 1.31 -7.79
C GLN A 147 21.10 -0.06 -8.16
N ALA A 148 19.95 -0.09 -8.82
CA ALA A 148 19.36 -1.34 -9.28
C ALA A 148 20.27 -2.10 -10.24
N ARG A 149 20.85 -1.41 -11.24
CA ARG A 149 21.79 -2.01 -12.19
C ARG A 149 23.09 -2.47 -11.52
N LYS A 150 23.65 -1.68 -10.58
CA LYS A 150 24.81 -2.09 -9.77
C LYS A 150 24.53 -3.37 -8.99
N ALA A 151 23.31 -3.54 -8.50
CA ALA A 151 22.88 -4.75 -7.80
C ALA A 151 22.53 -5.92 -8.75
N GLY A 152 22.49 -5.71 -10.06
CA GLY A 152 22.18 -6.72 -11.07
C GLY A 152 20.68 -7.00 -11.22
N MET A 153 19.84 -6.02 -10.89
CA MET A 153 18.37 -6.11 -10.97
C MET A 153 17.82 -5.19 -12.06
N LYS A 154 16.69 -5.61 -12.65
CA LYS A 154 15.88 -4.75 -13.53
C LYS A 154 14.89 -3.95 -12.69
N TYR A 155 14.49 -2.81 -13.21
CA TYR A 155 13.47 -1.98 -12.59
C TYR A 155 12.31 -1.75 -13.55
N ILE A 156 11.10 -1.72 -13.02
CA ILE A 156 9.87 -1.41 -13.75
C ILE A 156 9.10 -0.37 -12.93
N HIS A 157 8.50 0.61 -13.60
CA HIS A 157 7.80 1.70 -12.95
C HIS A 157 6.33 1.74 -13.41
N ILE A 158 5.41 1.49 -12.48
CA ILE A 158 3.94 1.50 -12.70
C ILE A 158 3.31 2.35 -11.59
N PRO A 159 3.43 3.69 -11.66
CA PRO A 159 2.94 4.57 -10.61
C PRO A 159 1.41 4.47 -10.50
N ILE A 160 0.90 4.38 -9.28
CA ILE A 160 -0.53 4.49 -8.99
C ILE A 160 -0.78 5.55 -7.91
N GLY A 161 -1.96 6.17 -7.93
CA GLY A 161 -2.39 7.12 -6.91
C GLY A 161 -3.00 6.42 -5.69
N TYR A 162 -3.54 7.22 -4.77
CA TYR A 162 -4.32 6.73 -3.60
C TYR A 162 -5.80 6.53 -3.92
N ASP A 163 -6.24 7.02 -5.08
CA ASP A 163 -7.58 6.98 -5.66
C ASP A 163 -7.93 5.62 -6.28
N GLY A 164 -6.92 4.79 -6.59
CA GLY A 164 -7.17 3.45 -7.10
C GLY A 164 -6.11 2.86 -8.03
N VAL A 165 -6.51 1.81 -8.73
CA VAL A 165 -5.75 1.15 -9.79
C VAL A 165 -6.48 1.39 -11.10
N SER A 166 -5.91 2.22 -11.98
CA SER A 166 -6.47 2.44 -13.31
C SER A 166 -6.47 1.15 -14.14
N GLU A 167 -7.33 1.07 -15.15
CA GLU A 167 -7.36 -0.08 -16.07
C GLU A 167 -5.98 -0.35 -16.68
N HIS A 168 -5.30 0.71 -17.15
CA HIS A 168 -3.96 0.59 -17.72
C HIS A 168 -2.94 0.01 -16.71
N ALA A 169 -2.96 0.48 -15.47
CA ALA A 169 -2.10 -0.06 -14.42
C ALA A 169 -2.44 -1.52 -14.10
N GLY A 170 -3.73 -1.87 -14.05
CA GLY A 170 -4.20 -3.25 -13.89
C GLY A 170 -3.67 -4.18 -14.99
N LEU A 171 -3.72 -3.74 -16.26
CA LEU A 171 -3.15 -4.48 -17.38
C LEU A 171 -1.61 -4.58 -17.31
N ALA A 172 -0.93 -3.54 -16.84
CA ALA A 172 0.52 -3.58 -16.62
C ALA A 172 0.88 -4.56 -15.48
N PHE A 173 0.10 -4.63 -14.40
CA PHE A 173 0.27 -5.62 -13.35
C PHE A 173 -0.03 -7.05 -13.84
N ALA A 174 -1.02 -7.23 -14.71
CA ALA A 174 -1.24 -8.51 -15.38
C ALA A 174 -0.01 -8.91 -16.24
N ARG A 175 0.65 -7.94 -16.90
CA ARG A 175 1.90 -8.19 -17.65
C ARG A 175 3.02 -8.63 -16.71
N VAL A 176 3.18 -7.96 -15.57
CA VAL A 176 4.14 -8.32 -14.51
C VAL A 176 3.91 -9.77 -14.07
N ALA A 177 2.67 -10.14 -13.78
CA ALA A 177 2.30 -11.49 -13.37
C ALA A 177 2.63 -12.56 -14.43
N ARG A 178 2.33 -12.28 -15.70
CA ARG A 178 2.45 -13.24 -16.80
C ARG A 178 3.90 -13.46 -17.26
N ASP A 179 4.65 -12.38 -17.40
CA ASP A 179 5.91 -12.38 -18.13
C ASP A 179 7.15 -12.48 -17.24
N LEU A 180 7.11 -11.95 -16.01
CA LEU A 180 8.28 -11.96 -15.14
C LEU A 180 8.42 -13.31 -14.45
N LYS A 181 9.42 -14.07 -14.86
CA LYS A 181 9.65 -15.46 -14.40
C LYS A 181 10.57 -15.59 -13.18
N GLY A 182 11.37 -14.58 -12.85
CA GLY A 182 12.24 -14.59 -11.67
C GLY A 182 11.57 -13.97 -10.44
N PRO A 183 12.18 -14.06 -9.24
CA PRO A 183 11.64 -13.42 -8.06
C PRO A 183 11.43 -11.91 -8.26
N VAL A 184 10.19 -11.46 -8.07
CA VAL A 184 9.76 -10.07 -8.24
C VAL A 184 9.48 -9.43 -6.89
N TYR A 185 9.90 -8.18 -6.74
CA TYR A 185 9.63 -7.35 -5.57
C TYR A 185 8.82 -6.11 -5.96
N ILE A 186 7.58 -5.98 -5.46
CA ILE A 186 6.76 -4.78 -5.63
C ILE A 186 6.89 -3.87 -4.40
N HIS A 187 7.03 -2.57 -4.61
CA HIS A 187 7.00 -1.62 -3.50
C HIS A 187 6.33 -0.28 -3.86
N CYS A 188 6.00 0.47 -2.82
CA CYS A 188 5.82 1.92 -2.88
C CYS A 188 6.85 2.56 -1.93
N HIS A 189 6.58 3.74 -1.36
CA HIS A 189 7.45 4.31 -0.32
C HIS A 189 7.56 3.42 0.94
N HIS A 190 6.52 3.36 1.81
CA HIS A 190 6.57 2.56 3.05
C HIS A 190 6.07 1.11 2.93
N GLY A 191 5.64 0.70 1.74
CA GLY A 191 5.09 -0.64 1.52
C GLY A 191 3.73 -0.92 2.15
N LYS A 192 2.95 0.10 2.56
CA LYS A 192 1.70 -0.10 3.32
C LYS A 192 0.41 0.12 2.53
N HIS A 193 0.43 0.87 1.43
CA HIS A 193 -0.78 1.32 0.73
C HIS A 193 -0.78 0.89 -0.74
N ARG A 194 -0.19 1.72 -1.60
CA ARG A 194 -0.09 1.49 -3.05
C ARG A 194 0.65 0.18 -3.37
N GLY A 195 1.76 -0.09 -2.68
CA GLY A 195 2.55 -1.32 -2.84
C GLY A 195 1.74 -2.59 -2.62
N PRO A 196 1.10 -2.78 -1.44
CA PRO A 196 0.20 -3.90 -1.19
C PRO A 196 -0.99 -3.99 -2.15
N THR A 197 -1.51 -2.85 -2.61
CA THR A 197 -2.60 -2.82 -3.61
C THR A 197 -2.15 -3.41 -4.93
N ALA A 198 -1.01 -2.95 -5.45
CA ALA A 198 -0.42 -3.50 -6.66
C ALA A 198 -0.04 -4.98 -6.49
N ALA A 199 0.52 -5.35 -5.34
CA ALA A 199 0.87 -6.74 -5.06
C ALA A 199 -0.36 -7.65 -4.91
N ALA A 200 -1.46 -7.15 -4.37
CA ALA A 200 -2.73 -7.87 -4.37
C ALA A 200 -3.23 -8.12 -5.79
N VAL A 201 -3.20 -7.12 -6.67
CA VAL A 201 -3.60 -7.25 -8.08
C VAL A 201 -2.71 -8.26 -8.83
N VAL A 202 -1.39 -8.19 -8.65
CA VAL A 202 -0.46 -9.18 -9.22
C VAL A 202 -0.72 -10.58 -8.67
N GLY A 203 -0.98 -10.71 -7.36
CA GLY A 203 -1.29 -11.99 -6.72
C GLY A 203 -2.58 -12.62 -7.26
N LEU A 204 -3.62 -11.81 -7.52
CA LEU A 204 -4.85 -12.24 -8.19
C LEU A 204 -4.54 -12.76 -9.60
N CYS A 205 -3.75 -12.02 -10.39
CA CYS A 205 -3.36 -12.43 -11.74
C CYS A 205 -2.50 -13.71 -11.77
N ARG A 206 -1.70 -13.95 -10.72
CA ARG A 206 -0.89 -15.17 -10.57
C ARG A 206 -1.67 -16.35 -10.02
N GLY A 207 -2.89 -16.13 -9.53
CA GLY A 207 -3.68 -17.12 -8.80
C GLY A 207 -3.08 -17.50 -7.43
N SER A 208 -2.12 -16.72 -6.93
CA SER A 208 -1.54 -16.92 -5.59
C SER A 208 -2.40 -16.33 -4.48
N LEU A 209 -3.26 -15.37 -4.84
CA LEU A 209 -4.29 -14.81 -3.98
C LEU A 209 -5.65 -14.98 -4.65
N ASP A 210 -6.67 -15.23 -3.85
CA ASP A 210 -8.06 -15.02 -4.22
C ASP A 210 -8.54 -13.64 -3.74
N GLN A 211 -9.79 -13.28 -4.07
CA GLN A 211 -10.34 -11.98 -3.73
C GLN A 211 -10.35 -11.70 -2.21
N LYS A 212 -10.58 -12.75 -1.40
CA LYS A 212 -10.66 -12.64 0.06
C LYS A 212 -9.29 -12.44 0.67
N SER A 213 -8.32 -13.28 0.30
CA SER A 213 -6.93 -13.20 0.78
C SER A 213 -6.23 -11.94 0.28
N ALA A 214 -6.56 -11.43 -0.91
CA ALA A 214 -6.09 -10.13 -1.39
C ALA A 214 -6.53 -8.97 -0.46
N LEU A 215 -7.78 -8.96 -0.02
CA LEU A 215 -8.28 -7.94 0.92
C LEU A 215 -7.71 -8.14 2.34
N GLN A 216 -7.50 -9.39 2.77
CA GLN A 216 -6.81 -9.68 4.02
C GLN A 216 -5.35 -9.20 3.97
N PHE A 217 -4.68 -9.34 2.83
CA PHE A 217 -3.32 -8.86 2.63
C PHE A 217 -3.23 -7.35 2.78
N LEU A 218 -4.15 -6.57 2.18
CA LEU A 218 -4.19 -5.12 2.39
C LEU A 218 -4.33 -4.75 3.87
N ALA A 219 -5.17 -5.48 4.61
CA ALA A 219 -5.36 -5.25 6.04
C ALA A 219 -4.06 -5.54 6.82
N GLN A 220 -3.45 -6.69 6.56
CA GLN A 220 -2.23 -7.12 7.24
C GLN A 220 -1.04 -6.20 6.92
N ALA A 221 -0.95 -5.72 5.70
CA ALA A 221 0.09 -4.79 5.26
C ALA A 221 -0.14 -3.35 5.77
N GLY A 222 -1.27 -3.06 6.43
CA GLY A 222 -1.55 -1.75 7.02
C GLY A 222 -2.09 -0.72 6.03
N THR A 223 -2.80 -1.15 4.99
CA THR A 223 -3.49 -0.22 4.08
C THR A 223 -4.57 0.56 4.83
N SER A 224 -4.50 1.90 4.85
CA SER A 224 -5.53 2.71 5.52
C SER A 224 -6.88 2.55 4.83
N LYS A 225 -7.96 2.55 5.61
CA LYS A 225 -9.35 2.56 5.09
C LYS A 225 -9.72 3.89 4.45
N ASP A 226 -9.00 4.97 4.77
CA ASP A 226 -9.19 6.29 4.16
C ASP A 226 -8.90 6.27 2.65
N TYR A 227 -8.06 5.34 2.19
CA TYR A 227 -7.77 5.14 0.77
C TYR A 227 -8.78 4.17 0.14
N SER A 228 -10.06 4.53 0.21
CA SER A 228 -11.17 3.67 -0.19
C SER A 228 -11.06 3.17 -1.64
N GLY A 229 -10.47 3.97 -2.53
CA GLY A 229 -10.18 3.62 -3.91
C GLY A 229 -9.33 2.36 -4.07
N LEU A 230 -8.23 2.26 -3.31
CA LEU A 230 -7.34 1.09 -3.32
C LEU A 230 -8.08 -0.21 -2.93
N TRP A 231 -8.89 -0.14 -1.87
CA TRP A 231 -9.70 -1.27 -1.41
C TRP A 231 -10.76 -1.67 -2.42
N LYS A 232 -11.46 -0.66 -2.96
CA LYS A 232 -12.55 -0.79 -3.91
C LYS A 232 -12.07 -1.46 -5.20
N ASP A 233 -10.90 -1.08 -5.69
CA ASP A 233 -10.38 -1.59 -6.95
C ASP A 233 -9.80 -2.99 -6.80
N VAL A 234 -9.10 -3.29 -5.70
CA VAL A 234 -8.72 -4.68 -5.41
C VAL A 234 -9.97 -5.55 -5.31
N LYS A 235 -11.01 -5.12 -4.57
CA LYS A 235 -12.27 -5.88 -4.39
C LYS A 235 -12.98 -6.21 -5.71
N ARG A 236 -12.87 -5.34 -6.71
CA ARG A 236 -13.58 -5.44 -7.99
C ARG A 236 -12.68 -5.84 -9.15
N PHE A 237 -11.40 -6.09 -8.89
CA PHE A 237 -10.43 -6.40 -9.93
C PHE A 237 -10.81 -7.71 -10.62
N GLN A 238 -10.82 -7.69 -11.94
CA GLN A 238 -11.04 -8.87 -12.76
C GLN A 238 -9.76 -9.17 -13.52
N VAL A 239 -9.29 -10.42 -13.41
CA VAL A 239 -8.09 -10.86 -14.14
C VAL A 239 -8.39 -10.76 -15.64
N PRO A 240 -7.58 -10.03 -16.42
CA PRO A 240 -7.80 -9.89 -17.86
C PRO A 240 -7.72 -11.24 -18.57
N ASP A 241 -8.48 -11.38 -19.67
CA ASP A 241 -8.41 -12.57 -20.52
C ASP A 241 -6.99 -12.83 -21.02
N SER A 242 -6.63 -14.11 -21.16
CA SER A 242 -5.30 -14.54 -21.62
C SER A 242 -4.87 -13.96 -22.98
N LYS A 243 -5.85 -13.58 -23.82
CA LYS A 243 -5.64 -12.97 -25.15
C LYS A 243 -5.53 -11.45 -25.12
N THR A 244 -5.75 -10.82 -23.97
CA THR A 244 -5.69 -9.37 -23.82
C THR A 244 -4.30 -8.86 -24.19
N ILE A 245 -4.26 -7.80 -24.99
CA ILE A 245 -3.02 -7.10 -25.31
C ILE A 245 -2.61 -6.30 -24.08
N LEU A 246 -1.46 -6.64 -23.52
CA LEU A 246 -0.95 -6.01 -22.30
C LEU A 246 0.11 -4.96 -22.66
N PRO A 247 0.13 -3.80 -21.96
CA PRO A 247 1.05 -2.72 -22.25
C PRO A 247 2.51 -3.12 -22.04
N GLU A 248 3.41 -2.37 -22.67
CA GLU A 248 4.84 -2.51 -22.45
C GLU A 248 5.22 -2.02 -21.04
N LEU A 249 6.17 -2.72 -20.42
CA LEU A 249 6.71 -2.35 -19.11
C LEU A 249 7.95 -1.47 -19.32
N VAL A 250 7.95 -0.30 -18.69
CA VAL A 250 9.04 0.68 -18.80
C VAL A 250 9.83 0.76 -17.50
N GLU A 251 11.13 1.05 -17.59
CA GLU A 251 11.99 1.23 -16.41
C GLU A 251 11.66 2.52 -15.64
N SER A 252 11.12 3.53 -16.35
CA SER A 252 10.64 4.79 -15.76
C SER A 252 9.43 5.31 -16.53
N ALA A 253 8.27 5.34 -15.87
CA ALA A 253 7.06 5.93 -16.41
C ALA A 253 7.07 7.47 -16.27
N LYS A 254 6.31 8.14 -17.13
CA LYS A 254 6.05 9.57 -16.97
C LYS A 254 5.09 9.77 -15.79
N VAL A 255 5.51 10.56 -14.81
CA VAL A 255 4.70 10.95 -13.65
C VAL A 255 4.34 12.42 -13.80
N PRO A 256 3.09 12.84 -13.49
CA PRO A 256 2.73 14.26 -13.45
C PRO A 256 3.70 15.05 -12.57
N PRO A 257 4.19 16.24 -13.00
CA PRO A 257 5.21 16.98 -12.26
C PRO A 257 4.84 17.29 -10.80
N MET A 258 3.57 17.62 -10.54
CA MET A 258 3.06 17.84 -9.18
C MET A 258 3.20 16.59 -8.30
N VAL A 259 2.86 15.41 -8.82
CA VAL A 259 2.94 14.14 -8.08
C VAL A 259 4.40 13.81 -7.75
N ALA A 260 5.30 13.99 -8.72
CA ALA A 260 6.73 13.77 -8.49
C ALA A 260 7.29 14.74 -7.44
N ALA A 261 6.91 16.01 -7.50
CA ALA A 261 7.33 17.02 -6.53
C ALA A 261 6.79 16.73 -5.12
N MET A 262 5.51 16.37 -4.98
CA MET A 262 4.91 16.02 -3.70
C MET A 262 5.53 14.76 -3.08
N ALA A 263 5.89 13.78 -3.91
CA ALA A 263 6.59 12.58 -3.44
C ALA A 263 7.98 12.93 -2.89
N GLN A 264 8.72 13.80 -3.57
CA GLN A 264 10.02 14.27 -3.09
C GLN A 264 9.91 15.11 -1.80
N ILE A 265 8.95 16.04 -1.72
CA ILE A 265 8.65 16.82 -0.51
C ILE A 265 8.35 15.89 0.68
N SER A 266 7.59 14.80 0.45
CA SER A 266 7.31 13.81 1.48
C SER A 266 8.57 13.10 1.96
N HIS A 267 9.50 12.76 1.06
CA HIS A 267 10.78 12.14 1.42
C HIS A 267 11.64 13.08 2.25
N ASP A 268 11.79 14.33 1.83
CA ASP A 268 12.60 15.33 2.52
C ASP A 268 12.01 15.68 3.90
N PHE A 269 10.68 15.78 4.00
CA PHE A 269 9.99 15.92 5.28
C PHE A 269 10.34 14.76 6.23
N GLU A 270 10.21 13.52 5.79
CA GLU A 270 10.53 12.34 6.62
C GLU A 270 12.00 12.24 6.99
N MET A 271 12.91 12.58 6.07
CA MET A 271 14.33 12.60 6.33
C MET A 271 14.67 13.64 7.40
N SER A 272 14.06 14.83 7.35
CA SER A 272 14.27 15.88 8.36
C SER A 272 13.78 15.47 9.76
N ASP A 273 12.71 14.67 9.84
CA ASP A 273 12.13 14.15 11.08
C ASP A 273 13.03 13.06 11.72
N LYS A 274 13.70 12.25 10.90
CA LYS A 274 14.56 11.14 11.34
C LYS A 274 15.92 11.56 11.87
N LEU A 275 16.54 12.60 11.29
CA LEU A 275 17.87 13.08 11.69
C LEU A 275 17.85 13.59 13.13
N GLN A 276 18.94 13.53 13.90
CA GLN A 276 18.99 13.95 15.32
C GLN A 276 19.89 15.19 15.55
N GLN A 277 19.37 16.34 16.03
CA GLN A 277 20.19 17.58 16.16
C GLN A 277 21.43 17.43 17.05
N ASN A 278 21.36 16.54 18.05
CA ASN A 278 22.45 16.36 19.02
C ASN A 278 23.69 15.70 18.40
N LYS A 279 23.59 15.14 17.20
CA LYS A 279 24.73 14.59 16.45
C LYS A 279 25.19 15.66 15.45
N PRO A 280 26.45 16.14 15.50
CA PRO A 280 26.92 17.22 14.63
C PRO A 280 26.75 16.95 13.12
N GLY A 281 26.95 15.70 12.68
CA GLY A 281 26.71 15.31 11.28
C GLY A 281 25.24 15.47 10.88
N ASP A 282 24.33 14.97 11.71
CA ASP A 282 22.89 15.07 11.52
C ASP A 282 22.39 16.53 11.60
N HIS A 283 23.00 17.39 12.42
CA HIS A 283 22.63 18.81 12.49
C HIS A 283 22.80 19.50 11.14
N ARG A 284 23.98 19.36 10.54
CA ARG A 284 24.28 19.94 9.21
C ARG A 284 23.38 19.33 8.14
N GLU A 285 23.20 18.02 8.17
CA GLU A 285 22.34 17.34 7.19
C GLU A 285 20.88 17.75 7.35
N ARG A 286 20.38 17.92 8.57
CA ARG A 286 19.00 18.37 8.81
C ARG A 286 18.76 19.76 8.25
N LEU A 287 19.71 20.69 8.42
CA LEU A 287 19.64 22.01 7.79
C LEU A 287 19.61 21.89 6.26
N ARG A 288 20.46 21.05 5.69
CA ARG A 288 20.48 20.80 4.23
C ARG A 288 19.12 20.30 3.74
N VAL A 289 18.54 19.30 4.39
CA VAL A 289 17.24 18.73 4.01
C VAL A 289 16.11 19.74 4.16
N LEU A 290 16.11 20.57 5.21
CA LEU A 290 15.10 21.63 5.35
C LEU A 290 15.19 22.68 4.24
N VAL A 291 16.40 23.04 3.80
CA VAL A 291 16.57 23.94 2.66
C VAL A 291 16.00 23.30 1.39
N LEU A 292 16.28 22.02 1.13
CA LEU A 292 15.71 21.30 -0.01
C LEU A 292 14.19 21.29 0.06
N LEU A 293 13.61 20.88 1.20
CA LEU A 293 12.16 20.87 1.43
C LEU A 293 11.52 22.25 1.17
N ARG A 294 12.15 23.34 1.63
CA ARG A 294 11.67 24.71 1.39
C ARG A 294 11.70 25.06 -0.09
N GLU A 295 12.82 24.83 -0.76
CA GLU A 295 12.97 25.15 -2.18
C GLU A 295 12.03 24.31 -3.04
N GLU A 296 11.77 23.06 -2.67
CA GLU A 296 10.81 22.19 -3.36
C GLU A 296 9.38 22.69 -3.21
N LEU A 297 8.95 23.10 -2.02
CA LEU A 297 7.64 23.73 -1.80
C LEU A 297 7.48 25.01 -2.64
N ARG A 298 8.52 25.85 -2.63
CA ARG A 298 8.56 27.09 -3.42
C ARG A 298 8.48 26.81 -4.92
N GLU A 299 9.32 25.91 -5.43
CA GLU A 299 9.39 25.61 -6.86
C GLU A 299 8.13 24.88 -7.34
N THR A 300 7.51 24.07 -6.48
CA THR A 300 6.22 23.44 -6.76
C THR A 300 5.12 24.48 -6.91
N ALA A 301 5.04 25.43 -5.96
CA ALA A 301 4.10 26.55 -6.08
C ALA A 301 4.37 27.35 -7.37
N ARG A 302 5.63 27.62 -7.71
CA ARG A 302 5.97 28.43 -8.89
C ARG A 302 5.71 27.74 -10.23
N LYS A 303 5.91 26.42 -10.33
CA LYS A 303 5.91 25.69 -11.61
C LYS A 303 4.64 24.89 -11.88
N TYR A 304 3.96 24.41 -10.84
CA TYR A 304 2.96 23.35 -10.98
C TYR A 304 1.61 23.72 -10.37
N SER A 305 1.44 24.93 -9.82
CA SER A 305 0.20 25.33 -9.14
C SER A 305 -0.75 26.16 -10.00
N ASP A 306 -0.44 26.40 -11.28
CA ASP A 306 -1.23 27.27 -12.15
C ASP A 306 -2.68 26.79 -12.34
N ASP A 307 -2.88 25.46 -12.38
CA ASP A 307 -4.19 24.82 -12.50
C ASP A 307 -4.97 24.73 -11.18
N TYR A 308 -4.42 25.24 -10.07
CA TYR A 308 -5.02 25.20 -8.75
C TYR A 308 -5.53 26.58 -8.31
N ASP A 309 -6.49 26.58 -7.39
CA ASP A 309 -7.06 27.82 -6.84
C ASP A 309 -6.06 28.57 -5.92
N GLU A 310 -6.43 29.81 -5.54
CA GLU A 310 -5.60 30.65 -4.69
C GLU A 310 -5.42 30.08 -3.27
N MET A 311 -6.35 29.25 -2.79
CA MET A 311 -6.27 28.63 -1.47
C MET A 311 -5.16 27.57 -1.45
N PHE A 312 -5.04 26.74 -2.49
CA PHE A 312 -3.95 25.79 -2.66
C PHE A 312 -2.58 26.49 -2.68
N LYS A 313 -2.45 27.55 -3.49
CA LYS A 313 -1.21 28.34 -3.60
C LYS A 313 -0.81 28.94 -2.26
N GLN A 314 -1.79 29.50 -1.54
CA GLN A 314 -1.59 30.06 -0.21
C GLN A 314 -1.14 29.00 0.79
N TRP A 315 -1.72 27.79 0.77
CA TRP A 315 -1.31 26.71 1.67
C TRP A 315 0.10 26.17 1.37
N LEU A 316 0.52 26.09 0.10
CA LEU A 316 1.91 25.77 -0.23
C LEU A 316 2.89 26.81 0.33
N LYS A 317 2.56 28.10 0.19
CA LYS A 317 3.36 29.20 0.73
C LYS A 317 3.40 29.19 2.26
N GLU A 318 2.29 28.84 2.92
CA GLU A 318 2.25 28.64 4.39
C GLU A 318 3.20 27.52 4.82
N SER A 319 3.24 26.40 4.09
CA SER A 319 4.19 25.32 4.35
C SER A 319 5.64 25.75 4.09
N GLU A 320 5.95 26.48 3.01
CA GLU A 320 7.29 27.07 2.79
C GLU A 320 7.71 27.92 4.00
N GLN A 321 6.81 28.77 4.49
CA GLN A 321 7.10 29.65 5.62
C GLN A 321 7.32 28.86 6.93
N GLN A 322 6.55 27.79 7.14
CA GLN A 322 6.74 26.90 8.29
C GLN A 322 8.10 26.19 8.25
N VAL A 323 8.62 25.85 7.07
CA VAL A 323 9.98 25.27 6.94
C VAL A 323 11.06 26.30 7.31
N LYS A 324 10.89 27.59 6.98
CA LYS A 324 11.83 28.63 7.45
C LYS A 324 11.86 28.73 8.98
N VAL A 325 10.72 28.57 9.65
CA VAL A 325 10.67 28.52 11.12
C VAL A 325 11.44 27.30 11.66
N LEU A 326 11.36 26.15 10.96
CA LEU A 326 12.14 24.96 11.31
C LEU A 326 13.64 25.17 11.13
N GLU A 327 14.07 25.82 10.04
CA GLU A 327 15.49 26.16 9.83
C GLU A 327 16.04 26.99 10.99
N VAL A 328 15.31 28.04 11.40
CA VAL A 328 15.69 28.88 12.56
C VAL A 328 15.75 28.05 13.84
N ALA A 329 14.78 27.16 14.07
CA ALA A 329 14.77 26.29 15.24
C ALA A 329 16.00 25.37 15.28
N VAL A 330 16.41 24.80 14.14
CA VAL A 330 17.63 23.98 14.06
C VAL A 330 18.88 24.83 14.31
N GLN A 331 18.99 26.00 13.68
CA GLN A 331 20.15 26.91 13.87
C GLN A 331 20.31 27.36 15.33
N GLN A 332 19.21 27.54 16.05
CA GLN A 332 19.20 27.91 17.47
C GLN A 332 19.36 26.72 18.43
N GLY A 333 19.42 25.49 17.92
CA GLY A 333 19.41 24.27 18.75
C GLY A 333 18.11 24.08 19.55
N ASN A 334 17.02 24.70 19.13
CA ASN A 334 15.74 24.66 19.84
C ASN A 334 14.91 23.45 19.41
N GLN A 335 15.20 22.30 20.02
CA GLN A 335 14.53 21.03 19.70
C GLN A 335 13.02 21.06 20.00
N GLN A 336 12.56 21.80 21.00
CA GLN A 336 11.13 21.91 21.32
C GLN A 336 10.38 22.65 20.20
N MET A 337 10.93 23.78 19.75
CA MET A 337 10.37 24.54 18.62
C MET A 337 10.39 23.72 17.33
N PHE A 338 11.46 22.96 17.09
CA PHE A 338 11.55 22.07 15.93
C PHE A 338 10.44 21.00 15.96
N THR A 339 10.30 20.26 17.07
CA THR A 339 9.28 19.21 17.19
C THR A 339 7.86 19.77 17.02
N ALA A 340 7.58 20.94 17.63
CA ALA A 340 6.29 21.61 17.47
C ALA A 340 6.06 22.06 16.01
N GLY A 341 7.08 22.62 15.36
CA GLY A 341 7.03 23.04 13.97
C GLY A 341 6.80 21.88 13.00
N MET A 342 7.44 20.73 13.23
CA MET A 342 7.25 19.53 12.40
C MET A 342 5.82 19.01 12.50
N LYS A 343 5.25 19.01 13.71
CA LYS A 343 3.84 18.67 13.91
C LYS A 343 2.91 19.65 13.20
N ASN A 344 3.22 20.94 13.22
CA ASN A 344 2.43 21.95 12.52
C ASN A 344 2.50 21.77 11.00
N LEU A 345 3.70 21.61 10.44
CA LEU A 345 3.91 21.35 9.02
C LEU A 345 3.15 20.09 8.57
N LYS A 346 3.24 18.99 9.33
CA LYS A 346 2.46 17.77 9.07
C LYS A 346 0.95 18.03 9.02
N SER A 347 0.44 18.87 9.92
CA SER A 347 -0.98 19.25 9.94
C SER A 347 -1.37 20.06 8.71
N GLN A 348 -0.51 21.01 8.29
CA GLN A 348 -0.72 21.79 7.07
C GLN A 348 -0.73 20.90 5.82
N CYS A 349 0.24 19.99 5.67
CA CYS A 349 0.28 19.02 4.58
C CYS A 349 -0.97 18.14 4.56
N LYS A 350 -1.39 17.63 5.73
CA LYS A 350 -2.61 16.80 5.85
C LYS A 350 -3.85 17.56 5.39
N ARG A 351 -4.03 18.81 5.84
CA ARG A 351 -5.15 19.67 5.43
C ARG A 351 -5.15 19.88 3.91
N CYS A 352 -4.00 20.19 3.31
CA CYS A 352 -3.88 20.37 1.87
C CYS A 352 -4.24 19.08 1.11
N HIS A 353 -3.67 17.94 1.51
CA HIS A 353 -3.95 16.66 0.87
C HIS A 353 -5.42 16.23 0.99
N GLN A 354 -6.11 16.59 2.07
CA GLN A 354 -7.55 16.29 2.21
C GLN A 354 -8.41 17.05 1.20
N ALA A 355 -7.96 18.21 0.73
CA ALA A 355 -8.71 19.05 -0.20
C ALA A 355 -8.31 18.85 -1.66
N TYR A 356 -7.04 18.52 -1.95
CA TYR A 356 -6.48 18.62 -3.30
C TYR A 356 -5.73 17.38 -3.81
N ARG A 357 -5.62 16.30 -3.03
CA ARG A 357 -4.81 15.14 -3.45
C ARG A 357 -5.51 14.27 -4.49
N ASP A 358 -6.83 14.15 -4.40
CA ASP A 358 -7.62 13.19 -5.15
C ASP A 358 -8.26 13.85 -6.38
#